data_AF-A0A553KI02-F1
#
_entry.id   AF-A0A553KI02-F1
#
_cell.length_a   1.000
_cell.length_b   1.000
_cell.length_c   1.000
_cell.angle_alpha   90.00
_cell.angle_beta   90.00
_cell.angle_gamma   90.00
#
_symmetry.space_group_name_H-M   'P 1'
#
loop_
_entity.id
_entity.type
_entity.pdbx_description
1 polymer ?
#
loop_
_entity_poly.entity_id
_entity_poly.type
_entity_poly.pdbx_seq_one_letter_code
_entity_poly.pdbx_strand_id
1 'polypeptide(L)' 'MALDLSANAPWITTAAVKLGVFAVGIAVALALVNTLTPRWMRGILSAAVMLGGIYLFSLWLS' A
#
# COMPACT_ATOMS: atom_id res chain seq x y z
N MET A 1 30.33 -11.23 -20.77
CA MET A 1 29.60 -10.03 -20.34
C MET A 1 29.09 -10.31 -18.94
N ALA A 2 29.85 -9.90 -17.92
CA ALA A 2 29.41 -10.01 -16.54
C ALA A 2 28.16 -9.14 -16.39
N LEU A 3 27.05 -9.75 -15.95
CA LEU A 3 25.81 -9.03 -15.71
C LEU A 3 26.09 -8.08 -14.53
N ASP A 4 26.25 -6.81 -14.86
CA ASP A 4 26.51 -5.76 -13.89
C ASP A 4 25.26 -5.59 -13.02
N LEU A 5 25.19 -6.35 -11.92
CA LEU A 5 24.16 -6.26 -10.89
C LEU A 5 24.23 -4.93 -10.11
N SER A 6 25.24 -4.09 -10.40
CA SER A 6 25.36 -2.71 -9.92
C SER A 6 24.59 -1.73 -10.81
N ALA A 7 23.41 -2.12 -11.31
CA ALA A 7 22.46 -1.14 -11.82
C ALA A 7 22.01 -0.28 -10.62
N ASN A 8 22.71 0.84 -10.39
CA ASN A 8 22.27 1.94 -9.55
C ASN A 8 20.93 2.42 -10.11
N ALA A 9 19.87 1.77 -9.67
CA ALA A 9 18.52 1.91 -10.15
C ALA A 9 17.70 2.56 -9.04
N PRO A 10 17.90 3.88 -8.80
CA PRO A 10 17.19 4.60 -7.74
C PRO A 10 15.67 4.52 -7.87
N TRP A 11 15.17 4.22 -9.07
CA TRP A 11 13.76 3.96 -9.36
C TRP A 11 13.25 2.67 -8.70
N ILE A 12 14.05 1.60 -8.58
CA ILE A 12 13.67 0.35 -7.89
C ILE A 12 13.56 0.61 -6.39
N THR A 13 14.56 1.27 -5.80
CA THR A 13 14.54 1.62 -4.37
C THR A 13 13.41 2.58 -4.03
N THR A 14 13.15 3.58 -4.88
CA THR A 14 12.02 4.51 -4.68
C THR A 14 10.68 3.78 -4.76
N ALA A 15 10.48 2.89 -5.75
CA ALA A 15 9.25 2.10 -5.86
C ALA A 15 9.07 1.14 -4.68
N ALA A 16 10.15 0.50 -4.21
CA ALA A 16 10.12 -0.38 -3.04
C ALA A 16 9.75 0.38 -1.76
N VAL A 17 10.31 1.58 -1.56
CA VAL A 17 9.94 2.45 -0.43
C VAL A 17 8.48 2.88 -0.51
N LYS A 18 8.01 3.27 -1.71
CA LYS A 18 6.59 3.62 -1.92
C LYS A 18 5.66 2.44 -1.58
N LEU A 19 5.98 1.23 -2.02
CA LEU A 19 5.22 0.02 -1.66
C LEU A 19 5.24 -0.25 -0.15
N GLY A 20 6.39 -0.08 0.51
CA GLY A 20 6.51 -0.27 1.95
C GLY A 20 5.62 0.69 2.73
N VAL A 21 5.66 1.98 2.38
CA VAL A 21 4.79 3.01 3.00
C VAL A 21 3.31 2.68 2.77
N PHE A 22 2.94 2.25 1.58
CA PHE A 22 1.58 1.87 1.25
C PHE A 22 1.08 0.66 2.05
N ALA A 23 1.89 -0.40 2.13
CA ALA A 23 1.56 -1.61 2.88
C ALA A 23 1.33 -1.31 4.36
N VAL A 24 2.19 -0.49 4.95
CA VAL A 24 2.04 -0.05 6.35
C VAL A 24 0.78 0.82 6.51
N GLY A 25 0.53 1.75 5.59
CA GLY A 25 -0.65 2.60 5.61
C GLY A 25 -1.97 1.81 5.56
N ILE A 26 -2.06 0.82 4.66
CA ILE A 26 -3.24 -0.06 4.57
C ILE A 26 -3.39 -0.91 5.83
N ALA A 27 -2.30 -1.46 6.37
CA ALA A 27 -2.36 -2.27 7.58
C ALA A 27 -2.93 -1.46 8.77
N VAL A 28 -2.49 -0.21 8.92
CA VAL A 28 -3.01 0.71 9.94
C VAL A 28 -4.47 1.06 9.68
N ALA A 29 -4.84 1.37 8.43
CA ALA A 29 -6.23 1.69 8.08
C ALA A 29 -7.19 0.52 8.35
N LEU A 30 -6.79 -0.70 8.00
CA LEU A 30 -7.59 -1.90 8.30
C LEU A 30 -7.66 -2.19 9.81
N ALA A 31 -6.57 -1.95 10.55
CA ALA A 31 -6.60 -2.06 12.01
C ALA A 31 -7.63 -1.09 12.61
N LEU A 32 -7.65 0.16 12.15
CA LEU A 32 -8.64 1.17 12.56
C LEU A 32 -10.08 0.75 12.22
N VAL A 33 -10.32 0.22 11.02
CA VAL A 33 -11.64 -0.31 10.64
C VAL A 33 -12.05 -1.44 11.59
N ASN A 34 -11.14 -2.34 11.95
CA ASN A 34 -11.48 -3.45 12.82
C ASN A 34 -11.72 -3.02 14.29
N THR A 35 -11.04 -1.97 14.77
CA THR A 35 -11.21 -1.47 16.14
C THR A 35 -12.41 -0.55 16.31
N LEU A 36 -12.67 0.34 15.36
CA LEU A 36 -13.66 1.41 15.51
C LEU A 36 -15.03 1.05 14.93
N THR A 37 -15.11 0.06 14.03
CA THR A 37 -16.31 -0.15 13.24
C THR A 37 -17.18 -1.31 13.77
N PRO A 38 -18.52 -1.16 13.79
CA PRO A 38 -19.45 -2.22 14.20
C PRO A 38 -19.29 -3.48 13.34
N ARG A 39 -19.38 -4.66 13.96
CA ARG A 39 -19.12 -5.98 13.31
C ARG A 39 -19.84 -6.17 11.97
N TRP A 40 -21.07 -5.68 11.85
CA TRP A 40 -21.90 -5.80 10.64
C TRP A 40 -21.39 -4.96 9.46
N MET A 41 -20.65 -3.88 9.72
CA MET A 41 -20.15 -2.97 8.68
C MET A 41 -18.68 -3.22 8.33
N ARG A 42 -17.97 -4.06 9.11
CA ARG A 42 -16.52 -4.30 8.91
C ARG A 42 -16.18 -4.83 7.53
N GLY A 43 -17.01 -5.70 6.94
CA GLY A 43 -16.78 -6.21 5.59
C GLY A 43 -16.79 -5.10 4.54
N ILE A 44 -17.80 -4.23 4.59
CA ILE A 44 -17.98 -3.13 3.64
C ILE A 44 -16.88 -2.09 3.81
N LEU A 45 -16.56 -1.68 5.04
CA LEU A 45 -15.51 -0.68 5.28
C LEU A 45 -14.11 -1.22 4.95
N SER A 46 -13.82 -2.48 5.23
CA SER A 46 -12.52 -3.07 4.83
C SER A 46 -12.37 -3.11 3.32
N ALA A 47 -13.44 -3.46 2.59
CA ALA A 47 -13.44 -3.41 1.13
C ALA A 47 -13.26 -1.97 0.61
N ALA A 48 -13.93 -0.99 1.21
CA ALA A 48 -13.79 0.42 0.86
C ALA A 48 -12.36 0.94 1.11
N VAL A 49 -11.72 0.57 2.22
CA VAL A 49 -10.33 0.92 2.52
C VAL A 49 -9.36 0.28 1.54
N MET A 50 -9.59 -0.97 1.14
CA MET A 50 -8.77 -1.62 0.11
C MET A 50 -8.91 -0.94 -1.26
N LEU A 51 -10.14 -0.70 -1.72
CA LEU A 51 -10.39 -0.06 -3.02
C LEU A 51 -9.88 1.39 -3.04
N GLY A 52 -10.15 2.16 -1.98
CA GLY A 52 -9.64 3.53 -1.83
C GLY A 52 -8.13 3.58 -1.68
N GLY A 53 -7.53 2.62 -0.97
CA GLY A 53 -6.09 2.48 -0.83
C GLY A 53 -5.41 2.21 -2.18
N ILE A 54 -5.91 1.26 -2.95
CA ILE A 54 -5.38 0.97 -4.30
C ILE A 54 -5.48 2.19 -5.22
N TYR A 55 -6.60 2.93 -5.15
CA TYR A 55 -6.77 4.16 -5.92
C TYR A 55 -5.75 5.24 -5.53
N LEU A 56 -5.59 5.53 -4.24
CA LEU A 56 -4.62 6.50 -3.74
C LEU A 56 -3.17 6.09 -4.08
N PHE A 57 -2.87 4.80 -4.02
CA PHE A 57 -1.56 4.28 -4.39
C PHE A 57 -1.26 4.43 -5.88
N SER A 58 -2.26 4.13 -6.73
CA SER A 58 -2.15 4.33 -8.18
C SER A 58 -1.88 5.80 -8.52
N LEU A 59 -2.59 6.73 -7.86
CA LEU A 59 -2.44 8.18 -8.04
C LEU A 59 -1.09 8.70 -7.50
N TRP A 60 -0.50 8.01 -6.53
CA TRP A 60 0.82 8.35 -5.99
C TRP A 60 2.00 7.76 -6.80
N LEU A 61 1.71 6.79 -7.67
CA LEU A 61 2.66 6.21 -8.62
C LEU A 61 2.71 6.97 -9.95
N SER A 62 1.61 7.61 -10.37
CA SER A 62 1.56 8.50 -11.55
C SER A 62 2.35 9.79 -11.35
#